data_AF-T0YUL8-F1
#
_entry.id   AF-T0YUL8-F1
#
_cell.length_a   1.000
_cell.length_b   1.000
_cell.length_c   1.000
_cell.angle_alpha   90.00
_cell.angle_beta   90.00
_cell.angle_gamma   90.00
#
_symmetry.space_group_name_H-M   'P 1'
#
loop_
_entity.id
_entity.type
_entity.pdbx_description
1 polymer ?
#
loop_
_entity_poly.entity_id
_entity_poly.type
_entity_poly.pdbx_seq_one_letter_code
_entity_poly.pdbx_strand_id
1 'polypeptide(L)'
;DDIIDFLRGNTMNVPAVVAVNKSDLPHDRDEIVSHLPMNIESLFVSASTGEGIEDLKNLIFRGLSLVRIYLREKSGEIDYERPLILRTGVKVREVCRRISREMLSSFRYAIILNNRRKQSEIRVGLDYELVDEDVVTLISRN
;
A
#
# COMPACT_ATOMS: atom_id res chain seq x y z
N ASP A 1 -2.71 -29.54 0.71
CA ASP A 1 -2.68 -28.99 -0.66
C ASP A 1 -1.92 -27.67 -0.77
N ASP A 2 -2.02 -26.76 0.20
CA ASP A 2 -1.31 -25.45 0.19
C ASP A 2 0.23 -25.51 0.08
N ILE A 3 0.87 -26.53 0.65
CA ILE A 3 2.34 -26.70 0.56
C ILE A 3 2.77 -27.06 -0.88
N ILE A 4 1.97 -27.86 -1.57
CA ILE A 4 2.28 -28.31 -2.95
C ILE A 4 2.10 -27.15 -3.93
N ASP A 5 1.10 -26.30 -3.71
CA ASP A 5 0.85 -25.13 -4.55
C ASP A 5 1.86 -23.99 -4.31
N PHE A 6 2.32 -23.80 -3.07
CA PHE A 6 3.44 -22.91 -2.75
C PHE A 6 4.73 -23.34 -3.48
N LEU A 7 4.99 -24.65 -3.55
CA LEU A 7 6.15 -25.22 -4.26
C LEU A 7 6.02 -25.11 -5.80
N ARG A 8 4.81 -24.96 -6.34
CA ARG A 8 4.55 -24.78 -7.79
C ARG A 8 4.69 -23.33 -8.27
N GLY A 9 4.90 -22.37 -7.35
CA GLY A 9 5.20 -20.98 -7.70
C GLY A 9 4.03 -20.18 -8.27
N ASN A 10 2.80 -20.70 -8.21
CA ASN A 10 1.62 -20.10 -8.87
C ASN A 10 0.51 -19.62 -7.93
N THR A 11 0.68 -19.70 -6.60
CA THR A 11 -0.28 -19.12 -5.66
C THR A 11 0.12 -17.71 -5.25
N MET A 12 -0.65 -16.73 -5.70
CA MET A 12 -0.58 -15.34 -5.24
C MET A 12 -1.65 -15.11 -4.18
N ASN A 13 -1.25 -14.88 -2.93
CA ASN A 13 -2.17 -14.47 -1.87
C ASN A 13 -2.51 -12.99 -2.05
N VAL A 14 -3.67 -12.72 -2.66
CA VAL A 14 -4.20 -11.36 -2.84
C VAL A 14 -5.22 -11.08 -1.74
N PRO A 15 -5.11 -9.97 -0.99
CA PRO A 15 -6.14 -9.56 -0.04
C PRO A 15 -7.51 -9.44 -0.73
N ALA A 16 -8.55 -9.96 -0.09
CA ALA A 16 -9.91 -9.98 -0.61
C ALA A 16 -10.91 -9.45 0.42
N VAL A 17 -12.01 -8.90 -0.08
CA VAL A 17 -13.18 -8.45 0.68
C VAL A 17 -14.43 -8.84 -0.10
N VAL A 18 -15.49 -9.27 0.60
CA VAL A 18 -16.79 -9.56 -0.02
C VAL A 18 -17.75 -8.40 0.24
N ALA A 19 -18.28 -7.80 -0.83
CA ALA A 19 -19.32 -6.79 -0.75
C ALA A 19 -20.67 -7.41 -1.15
N VAL A 20 -21.56 -7.61 -0.18
CA VAL A 20 -22.92 -8.10 -0.39
C VAL A 20 -23.81 -6.91 -0.73
N ASN A 21 -24.06 -6.70 -2.02
CA ASN A 21 -24.82 -5.55 -2.50
C ASN A 21 -26.35 -5.74 -2.36
N LYS A 22 -27.10 -4.63 -2.47
CA LYS A 22 -28.57 -4.53 -2.37
C LYS A 22 -29.10 -4.75 -0.95
N SER A 23 -28.36 -4.30 0.07
CA SER A 23 -28.77 -4.39 1.48
C SER A 23 -30.07 -3.64 1.81
N ASP A 24 -30.50 -2.74 0.93
CA ASP A 24 -31.73 -1.96 1.03
C ASP A 24 -33.01 -2.75 0.72
N LEU A 25 -32.90 -3.90 0.04
CA LEU A 25 -34.05 -4.75 -0.26
C LEU A 25 -34.31 -5.75 0.88
N PRO A 26 -35.55 -6.20 1.12
CA PRO A 26 -35.82 -7.30 2.05
C PRO A 26 -35.12 -8.60 1.62
N HIS A 27 -34.35 -9.20 2.52
CA HIS A 27 -33.64 -10.48 2.32
C HIS A 27 -33.44 -11.20 3.65
N ASP A 28 -33.28 -12.52 3.60
CA ASP A 28 -32.84 -13.30 4.76
C ASP A 28 -31.31 -13.14 4.92
N ARG A 29 -30.91 -12.37 5.93
CA ARG A 29 -29.50 -12.11 6.21
C ARG A 29 -28.78 -13.36 6.70
N ASP A 30 -29.43 -14.19 7.49
CA ASP A 30 -28.81 -15.38 8.09
C ASP A 30 -28.53 -16.43 7.01
N GLU A 31 -29.46 -16.59 6.06
CA GLU A 31 -29.24 -17.43 4.88
C GLU A 31 -28.05 -16.94 4.06
N ILE A 32 -27.96 -15.63 3.78
CA ILE A 32 -26.83 -15.09 3.00
C ILE A 32 -25.50 -15.29 3.75
N VAL A 33 -25.46 -14.97 5.04
CA VAL A 33 -24.25 -15.12 5.87
C VAL A 33 -23.78 -16.58 5.91
N SER A 34 -24.70 -17.55 5.91
CA SER A 34 -24.34 -18.97 5.88
C SER A 34 -23.59 -19.42 4.61
N HIS A 35 -23.70 -18.65 3.51
CA HIS A 35 -23.00 -18.91 2.25
C HIS A 35 -21.72 -18.08 2.09
N LEU A 36 -21.41 -17.17 3.03
CA LEU A 36 -20.23 -16.33 2.94
C LEU A 36 -18.96 -17.10 3.34
N PRO A 37 -17.81 -16.82 2.69
CA PRO A 37 -16.54 -17.39 3.08
C PRO A 37 -16.13 -16.92 4.48
N MET A 38 -15.98 -17.85 5.44
CA MET A 38 -15.68 -17.52 6.85
C MET A 38 -14.33 -16.80 7.07
N ASN A 39 -13.41 -16.90 6.11
CA ASN A 39 -12.05 -16.36 6.23
C ASN A 39 -11.86 -15.04 5.46
N ILE A 40 -12.91 -14.45 4.92
CA ILE A 40 -12.84 -13.19 4.17
C ILE A 40 -13.81 -12.19 4.80
N GLU A 41 -13.31 -10.99 5.10
CA GLU A 41 -14.14 -9.92 5.66
C GLU A 41 -15.26 -9.56 4.67
N SER A 42 -16.49 -9.52 5.15
CA SER A 42 -17.69 -9.29 4.34
C SER A 42 -18.50 -8.11 4.86
N LEU A 43 -18.96 -7.24 3.95
CA LEU A 43 -19.78 -6.08 4.28
C LEU A 43 -21.06 -6.09 3.44
N PHE A 44 -22.18 -5.80 4.08
CA PHE A 44 -23.43 -5.49 3.39
C PHE A 44 -23.40 -4.04 2.93
N VAL A 45 -23.72 -3.81 1.66
CA VAL A 45 -23.73 -2.49 1.05
C VAL A 45 -24.97 -2.28 0.20
N SER A 46 -25.35 -1.03 0.03
CA SER A 46 -26.36 -0.62 -0.93
C SER A 46 -25.74 0.39 -1.89
N ALA A 47 -25.47 -0.05 -3.11
CA ALA A 47 -24.97 0.84 -4.16
C ALA A 47 -26.01 1.90 -4.59
N SER A 48 -27.31 1.66 -4.32
CA SER A 48 -28.41 2.59 -4.63
C SER A 48 -28.51 3.72 -3.60
N THR A 49 -28.40 3.40 -2.31
CA THR A 49 -28.57 4.37 -1.21
C THR A 49 -27.25 4.93 -0.69
N GLY A 50 -26.13 4.23 -0.95
CA GLY A 50 -24.81 4.56 -0.42
C GLY A 50 -24.50 3.93 0.94
N GLU A 51 -25.44 3.18 1.54
CA GLU A 51 -25.22 2.49 2.81
C GLU A 51 -24.02 1.51 2.71
N GLY A 52 -23.13 1.54 3.71
CA GLY A 52 -21.96 0.66 3.79
C GLY A 52 -20.84 0.94 2.78
N ILE A 53 -21.02 1.89 1.84
CA ILE A 53 -20.01 2.20 0.83
C ILE A 53 -18.75 2.84 1.43
N GLU A 54 -18.91 3.68 2.45
CA GLU A 54 -17.74 4.30 3.11
C GLU A 54 -16.91 3.28 3.89
N ASP A 55 -17.58 2.36 4.59
CA ASP A 55 -16.91 1.25 5.28
C ASP A 55 -16.18 0.34 4.28
N LEU A 56 -16.80 0.04 3.14
CA LEU A 56 -16.17 -0.72 2.07
C LEU A 56 -14.91 -0.03 1.52
N LYS A 57 -14.96 1.29 1.28
CA LYS A 57 -13.76 2.05 0.85
C LYS A 57 -12.66 1.98 1.90
N ASN A 58 -13.00 2.19 3.17
CA ASN A 58 -12.04 2.14 4.27
C ASN A 58 -11.39 0.76 4.38
N LEU A 59 -12.18 -0.30 4.22
CA LEU A 59 -11.69 -1.67 4.24
C LEU A 59 -10.76 -1.97 3.05
N ILE A 60 -11.13 -1.55 1.84
CA ILE A 60 -10.27 -1.67 0.66
C ILE A 60 -8.96 -0.91 0.89
N PHE A 61 -9.03 0.34 1.37
CA PHE A 61 -7.85 1.16 1.62
C PHE A 61 -6.89 0.52 2.63
N ARG A 62 -7.43 0.01 3.75
CA ARG A 62 -6.67 -0.78 4.73
C ARG A 62 -6.04 -2.02 4.09
N GLY A 63 -6.80 -2.77 3.30
CA GLY A 63 -6.35 -4.01 2.65
C GLY A 63 -5.24 -3.80 1.62
N LEU A 64 -5.19 -2.63 0.97
CA LEU A 64 -4.14 -2.31 0.00
C LEU A 64 -2.76 -2.15 0.64
N SER A 65 -2.68 -1.92 1.96
CA SER A 65 -1.42 -1.73 2.71
C SER A 65 -0.53 -0.70 2.02
N LEU A 66 -1.06 0.51 1.82
CA LEU A 66 -0.37 1.58 1.11
C LEU A 66 0.51 2.40 2.04
N VAL A 67 1.61 2.90 1.50
CA VAL A 67 2.51 3.86 2.15
C VAL A 67 2.73 5.06 1.24
N ARG A 68 2.79 6.25 1.83
CA ARG A 68 3.08 7.52 1.16
C ARG A 68 4.55 7.84 1.34
N ILE A 69 5.29 7.95 0.24
CA ILE A 69 6.69 8.36 0.27
C ILE A 69 6.80 9.76 -0.32
N TYR A 70 7.34 10.69 0.46
CA TYR A 70 7.53 12.08 0.05
C TYR A 70 8.92 12.26 -0.55
N LEU A 71 9.01 13.03 -1.62
CA LEU A 71 10.29 13.32 -2.26
C LEU A 71 10.79 14.67 -1.76
N ARG A 72 12.08 14.71 -1.45
CA ARG A 72 12.78 15.93 -1.11
C ARG A 72 13.87 16.21 -2.12
N GLU A 73 13.81 17.38 -2.72
CA GLU A 73 14.82 17.87 -3.63
C GLU A 73 16.17 18.07 -2.94
N LYS A 74 17.25 18.14 -3.74
CA LYS A 74 18.60 18.42 -3.22
C LYS A 74 18.70 19.84 -2.62
N SER A 75 17.82 20.75 -3.02
CA SER A 75 17.65 22.10 -2.45
C SER A 75 17.12 22.07 -1.00
N GLY A 76 16.50 20.95 -0.60
CA GLY A 76 15.86 20.78 0.70
C GLY A 76 14.33 20.92 0.69
N GLU A 77 13.73 21.33 -0.43
CA GLU A 77 12.27 21.44 -0.56
C GLU A 77 11.61 20.05 -0.58
N ILE A 78 10.52 19.89 0.18
CA ILE A 78 9.76 18.64 0.29
C ILE A 78 8.40 18.83 -0.37
N ASP A 79 8.09 17.98 -1.35
CA ASP A 79 6.76 17.97 -1.99
C ASP A 79 5.80 17.09 -1.16
N TYR A 80 5.01 17.73 -0.29
CA TYR A 80 3.96 17.07 0.50
C TYR A 80 2.64 16.92 -0.25
N GLU A 81 2.48 17.58 -1.40
CA GLU A 81 1.25 17.56 -2.20
C GLU A 81 1.17 16.30 -3.08
N ARG A 82 2.32 15.80 -3.56
CA ARG A 82 2.39 14.67 -4.50
C ARG A 82 3.26 13.54 -3.98
N PRO A 83 2.81 12.77 -2.97
CA PRO A 83 3.52 11.59 -2.51
C PRO A 83 3.53 10.49 -3.58
N LEU A 84 4.59 9.69 -3.57
CA LEU A 84 4.58 8.40 -4.24
C LEU A 84 3.77 7.41 -3.41
N ILE A 85 2.66 6.93 -3.98
CA ILE A 85 1.84 5.88 -3.37
C ILE A 85 2.42 4.51 -3.76
N LEU A 86 2.86 3.77 -2.74
CA LEU A 86 3.51 2.47 -2.83
C LEU A 86 2.87 1.49 -1.84
N ARG A 87 3.27 0.22 -1.86
CA ARG A 87 2.81 -0.79 -0.88
C ARG A 87 3.82 -0.92 0.25
N THR A 88 3.37 -1.33 1.43
CA THR A 88 4.24 -1.70 2.56
C THR A 88 5.29 -2.74 2.12
N GLY A 89 6.50 -2.66 2.68
CA GLY A 89 7.64 -3.48 2.24
C GLY A 89 8.43 -2.87 1.08
N VAL A 90 8.05 -1.67 0.61
CA VAL A 90 8.77 -0.99 -0.46
C VAL A 90 10.16 -0.56 -0.02
N LYS A 91 11.14 -0.73 -0.90
CA LYS A 91 12.52 -0.31 -0.65
C LYS A 91 12.87 0.91 -1.49
N VAL A 92 13.98 1.56 -1.13
CA VAL A 92 14.54 2.71 -1.88
C VAL A 92 14.70 2.41 -3.38
N ARG A 93 15.06 1.18 -3.75
CA ARG A 93 15.16 0.76 -5.17
C ARG A 93 13.85 0.94 -5.96
N GLU A 94 12.70 0.66 -5.36
CA GLU A 94 11.40 0.82 -6.03
C GLU A 94 11.06 2.30 -6.20
N VAL A 95 11.44 3.14 -5.22
CA VAL A 95 11.35 4.61 -5.35
C VAL A 95 12.20 5.10 -6.52
N CYS A 96 13.46 4.66 -6.62
CA CYS A 96 14.32 5.01 -7.76
C CYS A 96 13.66 4.67 -9.09
N ARG A 97 13.08 3.46 -9.23
CA ARG A 97 12.40 3.03 -10.47
C ARG A 97 11.15 3.87 -10.80
N ARG A 98 10.46 4.40 -9.80
CA ARG A 98 9.30 5.28 -9.97
C ARG A 98 9.69 6.68 -10.45
N ILE A 99 10.88 7.16 -10.11
CA ILE A 99 11.41 8.45 -10.58
C ILE A 99 11.83 8.36 -12.04
N SER A 100 12.78 7.48 -12.34
CA SER A 100 13.26 7.22 -13.71
C SER A 100 14.06 5.92 -13.78
N ARG A 101 14.28 5.40 -14.99
CA ARG A 101 15.10 4.17 -15.14
C ARG A 101 16.57 4.46 -14.80
N GLU A 102 17.03 5.66 -15.11
CA GLU A 102 18.40 6.15 -14.93
C GLU A 102 18.73 6.45 -13.46
N MET A 103 17.72 6.77 -12.63
CA MET A 103 17.91 7.02 -11.21
C MET A 103 18.45 5.78 -10.48
N LEU A 104 18.03 4.58 -10.89
CA LEU A 104 18.51 3.35 -10.27
C LEU A 104 19.98 3.05 -10.64
N SER A 105 20.38 3.25 -11.90
CA SER A 105 21.75 3.00 -12.37
C SER A 105 22.74 4.02 -11.82
N SER A 106 22.32 5.29 -11.72
CA SER A 106 23.14 6.37 -11.17
C SER A 106 23.07 6.46 -9.63
N PHE A 107 22.30 5.62 -8.94
CA PHE A 107 22.12 5.73 -7.49
C PHE A 107 23.45 5.66 -6.71
N ARG A 108 23.70 6.65 -5.84
CA ARG A 108 24.83 6.66 -4.88
C ARG A 108 24.39 6.28 -3.48
N TYR A 109 23.34 6.92 -2.97
CA TYR A 109 22.71 6.68 -1.67
C TYR A 109 21.38 7.45 -1.59
N ALA A 110 20.56 7.14 -0.58
CA ALA A 110 19.42 7.95 -0.20
C ALA A 110 19.63 8.55 1.19
N ILE A 111 18.99 9.69 1.45
CA ILE A 111 18.84 10.26 2.78
C ILE A 111 17.36 10.14 3.15
N ILE A 112 17.09 9.54 4.31
CA ILE A 112 15.73 9.35 4.82
C ILE A 112 15.53 10.26 6.01
N LEU A 113 14.47 11.04 5.97
CA LEU A 113 13.93 11.79 7.09
C LEU A 113 12.58 11.17 7.45
N ASN A 114 12.48 10.65 8.68
CA ASN A 114 11.27 10.02 9.19
C ASN A 114 10.70 10.89 10.31
N ASN A 115 9.47 11.40 10.14
CA ASN A 115 8.84 12.29 11.13
C ASN A 115 8.50 11.58 12.47
N ARG A 116 8.49 10.24 12.50
CA ARG A 116 8.16 9.43 13.69
C ARG A 116 9.39 9.03 14.51
N ARG A 117 10.61 9.14 13.95
CA ARG A 117 11.87 8.95 14.69
C ARG A 117 12.47 10.33 14.96
N LYS A 118 12.93 10.58 16.20
CA LYS A 118 13.58 11.84 16.59
C LYS A 118 14.56 12.28 15.49
N GLN A 119 14.32 13.48 14.95
CA GLN A 119 14.97 14.13 13.80
C GLN A 119 16.45 13.75 13.61
N SER A 120 16.71 12.63 12.97
CA SER A 120 18.04 12.28 12.49
C SER A 120 17.89 11.77 11.07
N GLU A 121 18.38 12.56 10.12
CA GLU A 121 18.55 12.10 8.75
C GLU A 121 19.52 10.92 8.74
N ILE A 122 19.11 9.82 8.10
CA ILE A 122 19.96 8.64 7.95
C ILE A 122 20.31 8.43 6.50
N ARG A 123 21.57 8.03 6.26
CA ARG A 123 22.02 7.65 4.93
C ARG A 123 21.85 6.15 4.74
N VAL A 124 21.19 5.77 3.65
CA VAL A 124 20.80 4.38 3.40
C VAL A 124 21.09 3.96 1.96
N GLY A 125 21.11 2.64 1.74
CA GLY A 125 21.25 2.02 0.42
C GLY A 125 19.91 1.65 -0.23
N LEU A 126 19.99 0.99 -1.38
CA LEU A 126 18.84 0.55 -2.18
C LEU A 126 17.91 -0.45 -1.49
N ASP A 127 18.43 -1.20 -0.51
CA ASP A 127 17.71 -2.26 0.20
C ASP A 127 17.00 -1.81 1.48
N TYR A 128 17.14 -0.53 1.84
CA TYR A 128 16.45 0.02 2.99
C TYR A 128 14.94 0.05 2.73
N GLU A 129 14.19 -0.53 3.66
CA GLU A 129 12.74 -0.56 3.64
C GLU A 129 12.18 0.75 4.18
N LEU A 130 11.25 1.33 3.44
CA LEU A 130 10.61 2.59 3.76
C LEU A 130 9.29 2.35 4.49
N VAL A 131 8.95 3.29 5.36
CA VAL A 131 7.67 3.29 6.07
C VAL A 131 6.80 4.46 5.61
N ASP A 132 5.51 4.40 5.95
CA ASP A 132 4.57 5.47 5.63
C ASP A 132 5.06 6.82 6.14
N GLU A 133 4.97 7.83 5.27
CA GLU A 133 5.39 9.22 5.48
C GLU A 133 6.90 9.46 5.55
N ASP A 134 7.73 8.49 5.14
CA ASP A 134 9.16 8.73 4.94
C ASP A 134 9.39 9.80 3.85
N VAL A 135 10.29 10.72 4.15
CA VAL A 135 10.81 11.71 3.20
C VAL A 135 12.15 11.20 2.65
N VAL A 136 12.26 11.11 1.33
CA VAL A 136 13.39 10.52 0.62
C VAL A 136 14.07 11.54 -0.26
N THR A 137 15.37 11.74 -0.04
CA THR A 137 16.25 12.44 -0.99
C THR A 137 17.16 11.43 -1.67
N LEU A 138 17.09 11.38 -3.00
CA LEU A 138 17.94 10.50 -3.80
C LEU A 138 19.21 11.24 -4.26
N ILE A 139 20.36 10.62 -4.05
CA ILE A 139 21.66 11.16 -4.47
C ILE A 139 22.24 10.27 -5.56
N SER A 140 22.56 10.86 -6.70
CA SER A 140 23.20 10.20 -7.84
C SER A 140 24.73 10.29 -7.78
N ARG A 141 25.40 9.32 -8.41
CA ARG A 141 26.78 9.41 -8.88
C ARG A 141 26.69 10.24 -10.15
N ASN A 142 27.34 11.39 -10.18
CA ASN A 142 27.43 12.20 -11.40
C ASN A 142 27.98 11.39 -12.56
#